data_AF-A0A1S0UEZ4-F1
#
_entry.id   AF-A0A1S0UEZ4-F1
#
_cell.length_a   1.000
_cell.length_b   1.000
_cell.length_c   1.000
_cell.angle_alpha   90.00
_cell.angle_beta   90.00
_cell.angle_gamma   90.00
#
_symmetry.space_group_name_H-M   'P 1'
#
loop_
_entity.id
_entity.type
_entity.pdbx_description
1 polymer ?
#
loop_
_entity_poly.entity_id
_entity_poly.type
_entity_poly.pdbx_seq_one_letter_code
_entity_poly.pdbx_strand_id
1 'polypeptide(L)'
;GQKYECRLCNATMLTRNEYSKHLQAHEEYVIICPKCGKKFYSQGGFQHHKNVHQPKSQCEICNSSFSYKTGLRQHQQQFHRGSR
;
A
#
# COMPACT_ATOMS: atom_id res chain seq x y z
N GLY A 1 -30.07 -9.29 -23.91
CA GLY A 1 -28.82 -9.92 -23.46
C GLY A 1 -28.72 -9.77 -21.95
N GLN A 2 -28.39 -10.85 -21.24
CA GLN A 2 -28.22 -10.80 -19.78
C GLN A 2 -26.95 -10.00 -19.44
N LYS A 3 -27.10 -8.97 -18.59
CA LYS A 3 -25.98 -8.17 -18.08
C LYS A 3 -25.44 -8.81 -16.81
N TYR A 4 -24.14 -8.69 -16.59
CA TYR A 4 -23.44 -9.21 -15.42
C TYR A 4 -22.89 -8.04 -14.61
N GLU A 5 -23.40 -7.85 -13.39
CA GLU A 5 -23.03 -6.74 -12.52
C GLU A 5 -22.09 -7.23 -11.41
N CYS A 6 -20.96 -6.54 -11.25
CA CYS A 6 -20.02 -6.80 -10.17
C CYS A 6 -20.45 -6.09 -8.90
N ARG A 7 -20.70 -6.83 -7.82
CA ARG A 7 -21.07 -6.24 -6.53
C ARG A 7 -19.91 -5.62 -5.76
N LEU A 8 -18.66 -5.83 -6.21
CA LEU A 8 -17.45 -5.30 -5.57
C LEU A 8 -17.14 -3.88 -6.03
N CYS A 9 -17.48 -3.53 -7.28
CA CYS A 9 -17.16 -2.23 -7.86
C CYS A 9 -18.27 -1.63 -8.74
N ASN A 10 -19.44 -2.29 -8.82
CA ASN A 10 -20.60 -1.91 -9.63
C ASN A 10 -20.34 -1.83 -11.14
N ALA A 11 -19.25 -2.41 -11.63
CA ALA A 11 -18.99 -2.56 -13.06
C ALA A 11 -20.01 -3.51 -13.71
N THR A 12 -20.46 -3.18 -14.92
CA THR A 12 -21.41 -4.00 -15.70
C THR A 12 -20.73 -4.53 -16.95
N MET A 13 -20.94 -5.80 -17.27
CA MET A 13 -20.41 -6.43 -18.48
C MET A 13 -21.47 -7.22 -19.23
N LEU A 14 -21.19 -7.45 -20.51
CA LEU A 14 -22.16 -7.97 -21.48
C LEU A 14 -22.11 -9.50 -21.59
N THR A 15 -21.00 -10.11 -21.20
CA THR A 15 -20.81 -11.56 -21.30
C THR A 15 -20.35 -12.19 -19.99
N ARG A 16 -20.66 -13.49 -19.82
CA ARG A 16 -20.21 -14.30 -18.67
C ARG A 16 -18.69 -14.45 -18.62
N ASN A 17 -18.04 -14.48 -19.78
CA ASN A 17 -16.59 -14.63 -19.87
C ASN A 17 -15.87 -13.38 -19.37
N GLU A 18 -16.34 -12.19 -19.78
CA GLU A 18 -15.85 -10.92 -19.23
C GLU A 18 -16.09 -10.85 -17.71
N TYR A 19 -17.28 -11.29 -17.26
CA TYR A 19 -17.60 -11.43 -15.83
C TYR A 19 -16.61 -12.27 -15.04
N SER A 20 -16.28 -13.45 -15.55
CA SER A 20 -15.35 -14.33 -14.86
C SER A 20 -13.94 -13.72 -14.79
N LYS A 21 -13.44 -13.16 -15.91
CA LYS A 21 -12.11 -12.52 -15.95
C LYS A 21 -12.00 -11.31 -15.04
N HIS A 22 -13.04 -10.49 -14.98
CA HIS A 22 -13.10 -9.34 -14.07
C HIS A 22 -13.08 -9.74 -12.60
N LEU A 23 -13.85 -10.77 -12.21
CA LEU A 23 -13.81 -11.27 -10.84
C LEU A 23 -12.44 -11.84 -10.49
N GLN A 24 -11.78 -12.51 -11.44
CA GLN A 24 -10.41 -12.97 -11.25
C GLN A 24 -9.45 -11.81 -10.98
N ALA A 25 -9.59 -10.67 -11.68
CA ALA A 25 -8.77 -9.49 -11.44
C ALA A 25 -8.97 -8.87 -10.03
N HIS A 26 -10.16 -9.02 -9.43
CA HIS A 26 -10.38 -8.64 -8.02
C HIS A 26 -9.62 -9.54 -7.03
N GLU A 27 -9.32 -10.77 -7.44
CA GLU A 27 -8.59 -11.76 -6.63
C GLU A 27 -7.14 -11.94 -7.06
N GLU A 28 -6.68 -11.24 -8.10
CA GLU A 28 -5.35 -11.37 -8.67
C GLU A 28 -4.30 -10.67 -7.81
N TYR A 29 -4.08 -11.12 -6.59
CA TYR A 29 -2.96 -10.66 -5.77
C TYR A 29 -1.90 -11.74 -5.70
N VAL A 30 -0.64 -11.32 -5.71
CA VAL A 30 0.50 -12.24 -5.62
C VAL A 30 0.87 -12.47 -4.15
N ILE A 31 0.61 -11.48 -3.27
CA ILE A 31 1.09 -11.49 -1.89
C ILE A 31 0.06 -10.89 -0.94
N ILE A 32 -0.13 -11.53 0.21
CA ILE A 32 -0.92 -11.01 1.34
C ILE A 32 0.05 -10.64 2.46
N CYS A 33 -0.10 -9.45 3.04
CA CYS A 33 0.65 -9.09 4.22
C CYS A 33 0.21 -9.92 5.43
N PRO A 34 1.08 -10.71 6.07
CA PRO A 34 0.70 -11.58 7.19
C PRO A 34 0.33 -10.80 8.46
N LYS A 35 0.72 -9.52 8.55
CA LYS A 35 0.43 -8.67 9.71
C LYS A 35 -0.95 -8.01 9.68
N CYS A 36 -1.48 -7.70 8.49
CA CYS A 36 -2.71 -6.93 8.36
C CYS A 36 -3.67 -7.43 7.27
N GLY A 37 -3.34 -8.50 6.55
CA GLY A 37 -4.17 -9.06 5.49
C GLY A 37 -4.25 -8.22 4.21
N LYS A 38 -3.54 -7.09 4.13
CA LYS A 38 -3.55 -6.24 2.93
C LYS A 38 -2.96 -7.00 1.73
N LYS A 39 -3.69 -6.98 0.61
CA LYS A 39 -3.34 -7.67 -0.64
C LYS A 39 -2.48 -6.77 -1.54
N PHE A 40 -1.51 -7.38 -2.22
CA PHE A 40 -0.60 -6.71 -3.14
C PHE A 40 -0.49 -7.46 -4.46
N TYR A 41 -0.55 -6.69 -5.55
CA TYR A 41 -0.45 -7.15 -6.93
C TYR A 41 1.00 -7.27 -7.41
N SER A 42 1.99 -6.85 -6.60
CA SER A 42 3.41 -6.93 -6.95
C SER A 42 4.30 -7.08 -5.70
N GLN A 43 5.44 -7.74 -5.89
CA GLN A 43 6.48 -7.88 -4.86
C GLN A 43 7.03 -6.52 -4.42
N GLY A 44 7.29 -5.59 -5.36
CA GLY A 44 7.79 -4.26 -5.02
C GLY A 44 6.83 -3.47 -4.13
N GLY A 45 5.53 -3.50 -4.43
CA GLY A 45 4.50 -2.86 -3.60
C GLY A 45 4.43 -3.45 -2.20
N PHE A 46 4.52 -4.78 -2.08
CA PHE A 46 4.58 -5.45 -0.78
C PHE A 46 5.84 -5.07 0.02
N GLN A 47 7.02 -5.02 -0.60
CA GLN A 47 8.26 -4.65 0.09
C GLN A 47 8.20 -3.21 0.61
N HIS A 48 7.67 -2.27 -0.17
CA HIS A 48 7.45 -0.90 0.29
C HIS A 48 6.47 -0.84 1.46
N HIS A 49 5.38 -1.60 1.39
CA HIS A 49 4.38 -1.66 2.44
C HIS A 49 4.93 -2.13 3.78
N LYS A 50 5.91 -3.03 3.83
CA LYS A 50 6.48 -3.51 5.11
C LYS A 50 6.92 -2.38 6.05
N ASN A 51 7.31 -1.22 5.50
CA ASN A 51 7.74 -0.06 6.29
C ASN A 51 6.61 0.51 7.16
N VAL A 52 5.34 0.35 6.77
CA VAL A 52 4.20 0.83 7.58
C VAL A 52 4.04 0.04 8.88
N HIS A 53 4.61 -1.16 8.94
CA HIS A 53 4.62 -2.01 10.13
C HIS A 53 5.92 -1.89 10.94
N GLN A 54 6.88 -1.10 10.47
CA GLN A 54 8.06 -0.78 11.24
C GLN A 54 7.77 0.42 12.15
N PRO A 55 8.41 0.50 13.33
CA PRO A 55 8.36 1.69 14.15
C PRO A 55 8.79 2.91 13.33
N LYS A 56 8.02 4.00 13.44
CA LYS A 56 8.41 5.28 12.83
C LYS A 56 9.71 5.75 13.45
N SER A 57 10.58 6.35 12.64
CA SER A 57 11.79 7.01 13.13
C SER A 57 11.40 8.38 13.68
N GLN A 58 11.72 8.66 14.94
CA GLN A 58 11.36 9.90 15.62
C GLN A 58 12.56 10.85 15.68
N CYS A 59 12.31 12.14 15.46
CA CYS A 59 13.29 13.18 15.73
C CYS A 59 13.35 13.43 17.23
N GLU A 60 14.52 13.27 17.84
CA GLU A 60 14.69 13.46 19.29
C GLU A 60 14.60 14.93 19.73
N ILE A 61 14.71 15.87 18.79
CA ILE A 61 14.73 17.31 19.07
C ILE A 61 13.31 17.89 19.11
N CYS A 62 12.44 17.46 18.20
CA CYS A 62 11.08 18.00 18.04
C CYS A 62 9.98 16.93 18.05
N ASN A 63 10.30 15.67 18.29
CA ASN A 63 9.39 14.52 18.33
C ASN A 63 8.60 14.25 17.03
N SER A 64 9.00 14.87 15.92
CA SER A 64 8.41 14.58 14.60
C SER A 64 8.70 13.13 14.17
N SER A 65 7.67 12.44 13.67
CA SER A 65 7.74 11.03 13.29
C SER A 65 7.78 10.84 11.78
N PHE A 66 8.68 9.99 11.30
CA PHE A 66 8.92 9.72 9.88
C PHE A 66 8.80 8.24 9.57
N SER A 67 8.17 7.90 8.44
CA SER A 67 8.07 6.51 7.96
C SER A 67 9.40 5.93 7.48
N TYR A 68 10.39 6.79 7.19
CA TYR A 68 11.70 6.40 6.64
C TYR A 68 12.83 7.15 7.34
N LYS A 69 13.95 6.44 7.57
CA LYS A 69 15.20 7.02 8.11
C LYS A 69 15.74 8.17 7.25
N THR A 70 15.59 8.07 5.93
CA THR A 70 16.00 9.13 4.99
C THR A 70 15.20 10.42 5.19
N GLY A 71 13.89 10.31 5.45
CA GLY A 71 13.03 11.44 5.77
C GLY A 71 13.42 12.12 7.08
N LEU A 72 13.68 11.32 8.13
CA LEU A 72 14.21 11.85 9.39
C LEU A 72 15.54 12.58 9.18
N ARG A 73 16.48 11.98 8.44
CA ARG A 73 17.79 12.58 8.17
C ARG A 73 17.67 13.90 7.41
N GLN A 74 16.81 13.96 6.39
CA GLN A 74 16.55 15.20 5.64
C GLN A 74 15.92 16.26 6.55
N HIS A 75 14.94 15.87 7.37
CA HIS A 75 14.34 16.77 8.35
C HIS A 75 15.38 17.35 9.31
N GLN A 76 16.24 16.51 9.90
CA GLN A 76 17.31 16.97 10.78
C GLN A 76 18.27 17.92 10.06
N GLN A 77 18.64 17.63 8.81
CA GLN A 77 19.51 18.49 8.00
C GLN A 77 18.87 19.81 7.56
N GLN A 78 17.55 19.92 7.56
CA GLN A 78 16.83 21.13 7.14
C GLN A 78 16.45 22.01 8.33
N PHE A 79 15.95 21.40 9.40
CA PHE A 79 15.34 22.11 10.53
C PHE A 79 16.20 22.11 11.79
N HIS A 80 17.23 21.27 11.84
CA HIS A 80 18.07 21.07 13.02
C HIS A 80 19.56 21.05 12.67
N ARG A 81 19.98 21.84 11.65
CA ARG A 81 21.41 22.01 11.30
C ARG A 81 22.17 22.44 12.55
N GLY A 82 22.96 21.52 13.12
CA GLY A 82 23.73 21.75 14.34
C GLY A 82 23.53 20.67 15.43
N SER A 83 22.57 19.76 15.30
CA SER A 83 22.37 18.69 16.29
C SER A 83 23.28 17.49 16.04
N ARG A 84 24.56 17.67 16.37
CA ARG A 84 25.50 16.62 16.75
C ARG A 84 26.00 16.93 18.15
#